data_AF-D3T4A1-F1
#
_entry.id   AF-D3T4A1-F1
#
_cell.length_a   1.000
_cell.length_b   1.000
_cell.length_c   1.000
_cell.angle_alpha   90.00
_cell.angle_beta   90.00
_cell.angle_gamma   90.00
#
_symmetry.space_group_name_H-M   'P 1'
#
loop_
_entity.id
_entity.type
_entity.pdbx_description
1 polymer ?
#
loop_
_entity_poly.entity_id
_entity_poly.type
_entity_poly.pdbx_seq_one_letter_code
_entity_poly.pdbx_strand_id
1 'polypeptide(L)'
;MINKRTIYFSLFIALLIGISYIMNWEMAIANFAEKGTLPTFDDPGQRILIIVPHPDDETLGMAGIIQRAVELKRPIKVVIVTSGESYKKAAMSFCGKTNPTPQDFYRFGLARQQESIVAMRVLGLPRQDLIFLGFADGSIRFLWSQYWDNGRPRVSGGIHVAYAPYDTVYKPGIAYTGRNLVDELTEIIKDFKPTDIYYPLADDMHPDHWAVSNFVRYTITAVNINVREHMFLVHHPQWPVPWMAEKNRPMLPPVDMKDSNTEWQSFDLTPKEIDLKQVAIKQYRTQIDVMEPFLMAFVRKTELFATKPVITIPVVDSKPDLQSRALPHTLLKVYTGGMLNEEIYRSAALTRLGAFYYDNKLYIGLESARPISKKVIYHVEMRLFYKDQNDIKRIDLGIVDEKLYQYKRAENSLTDVIAAKPIINGNKMWVEVKIPQVNNLRYIFMGADSIYRNRLIDKIPWNMYKIGE
;
A
#
# COMPACT_ATOMS: atom_id res chain seq x y z
N MET A 1 -19.60 -12.11 -49.68
CA MET A 1 -20.05 -11.06 -48.74
C MET A 1 -20.00 -11.64 -47.32
N ILE A 2 -19.15 -11.12 -46.44
CA ILE A 2 -19.11 -11.58 -45.04
C ILE A 2 -20.38 -11.07 -44.34
N ASN A 3 -21.16 -11.98 -43.76
CA ASN A 3 -22.40 -11.64 -43.07
C ASN A 3 -22.09 -10.81 -41.80
N LYS A 4 -22.85 -9.73 -41.56
CA LYS A 4 -22.73 -8.89 -40.36
C LYS A 4 -22.74 -9.71 -39.07
N ARG A 5 -23.50 -10.81 -39.01
CA ARG A 5 -23.51 -11.74 -37.86
C ARG A 5 -22.14 -12.39 -37.61
N THR A 6 -21.42 -12.76 -38.66
CA THR A 6 -20.07 -13.33 -38.57
C THR A 6 -19.07 -12.29 -38.07
N ILE A 7 -19.18 -11.04 -38.52
CA ILE A 7 -18.33 -9.93 -38.05
C ILE A 7 -18.56 -9.64 -36.56
N TYR A 8 -19.82 -9.54 -36.12
CA TYR A 8 -20.14 -9.32 -34.70
C TYR A 8 -19.70 -10.49 -33.82
N PHE A 9 -19.85 -11.74 -34.28
CA PHE A 9 -19.39 -12.91 -33.56
C PHE A 9 -17.86 -12.95 -33.44
N SER A 10 -17.13 -12.61 -34.51
CA SER A 10 -15.66 -12.50 -34.47
C SER A 10 -15.18 -11.36 -33.57
N LEU A 11 -15.85 -10.20 -33.56
CA LEU A 11 -15.53 -9.10 -32.65
C LEU A 11 -15.82 -9.45 -31.19
N PHE A 12 -16.90 -10.18 -30.93
CA PHE A 12 -17.23 -10.69 -29.59
C PHE A 12 -16.22 -11.72 -29.11
N ILE A 13 -15.80 -12.65 -29.97
CA ILE A 13 -14.73 -13.60 -29.65
C ILE A 13 -13.40 -12.86 -29.42
N ALA A 14 -13.04 -11.89 -30.25
CA ALA A 14 -11.83 -11.10 -30.07
C ALA A 14 -11.86 -10.28 -28.76
N LEU A 15 -13.03 -9.76 -28.38
CA LEU A 15 -13.25 -9.08 -27.10
C LEU A 15 -13.13 -10.07 -25.93
N LEU A 16 -13.72 -11.25 -26.02
CA LEU A 16 -13.60 -12.30 -24.99
C LEU A 16 -12.16 -12.79 -24.85
N ILE A 17 -11.43 -12.97 -25.96
CA ILE A 17 -10.01 -13.30 -25.98
C ILE A 17 -9.18 -12.15 -25.38
N GLY A 18 -9.54 -10.90 -25.68
CA GLY A 18 -8.88 -9.72 -25.10
C GLY A 18 -9.12 -9.60 -23.59
N ILE A 19 -10.35 -9.84 -23.13
CA ILE A 19 -10.73 -9.84 -21.72
C ILE A 19 -10.08 -11.02 -20.99
N SER A 20 -10.00 -12.21 -21.59
CA SER A 20 -9.32 -13.36 -21.00
C SER A 20 -7.80 -13.20 -20.94
N TYR A 21 -7.21 -12.35 -21.78
CA TYR A 21 -5.80 -11.96 -21.69
C TYR A 21 -5.51 -10.97 -20.56
N ILE A 22 -6.52 -10.24 -20.07
CA ILE A 22 -6.37 -9.17 -19.06
C ILE A 22 -6.87 -9.64 -17.68
N MET A 23 -7.90 -10.49 -17.61
CA MET A 23 -8.40 -11.06 -16.37
C MET A 23 -7.93 -12.51 -16.23
N ASN A 24 -7.22 -12.81 -15.13
CA ASN A 24 -7.02 -14.19 -14.71
C ASN A 24 -8.35 -14.70 -14.12
N TRP A 25 -9.14 -15.33 -15.00
CA TRP A 25 -10.47 -15.83 -14.68
C TRP A 25 -10.46 -16.89 -13.59
N GLU A 26 -9.42 -17.72 -13.50
CA GLU A 26 -9.30 -18.73 -12.44
C GLU A 26 -9.29 -18.07 -11.07
N MET A 27 -8.47 -17.03 -10.91
CA MET A 27 -8.36 -16.27 -9.67
C MET A 27 -9.62 -15.46 -9.37
N ALA A 28 -10.25 -14.86 -10.38
CA ALA A 28 -11.55 -14.19 -10.22
C ALA A 28 -12.66 -15.17 -9.77
N ILE A 29 -12.71 -16.36 -10.35
CA ILE A 29 -13.64 -17.43 -9.96
C ILE A 29 -13.32 -17.91 -8.54
N ALA A 30 -12.05 -18.09 -8.20
CA ALA A 30 -11.63 -18.52 -6.86
C ALA A 30 -12.04 -17.49 -5.79
N ASN A 31 -11.77 -16.21 -6.00
CA ASN A 31 -12.24 -15.13 -5.12
C ASN A 31 -13.79 -15.07 -5.05
N PHE A 32 -14.48 -15.30 -6.17
CA PHE A 32 -15.94 -15.33 -6.18
C PHE A 32 -16.54 -16.59 -5.50
N ALA A 33 -15.84 -17.72 -5.51
CA ALA A 33 -16.29 -18.97 -4.91
C ALA A 33 -15.87 -19.12 -3.44
N GLU A 34 -15.00 -18.24 -2.93
CA GLU A 34 -14.51 -18.27 -1.55
C GLU A 34 -15.64 -18.17 -0.53
N LYS A 35 -15.57 -19.02 0.50
CA LYS A 35 -16.59 -19.16 1.56
C LYS A 35 -15.98 -19.21 2.97
N GLY A 36 -14.75 -18.71 3.11
CA GLY A 36 -14.06 -18.63 4.39
C GLY A 36 -14.85 -17.89 5.47
N THR A 37 -14.55 -18.24 6.72
CA THR A 37 -15.00 -17.51 7.90
C THR A 37 -13.79 -16.79 8.50
N LEU A 38 -14.03 -15.61 9.06
CA LEU A 38 -13.00 -14.77 9.68
C LEU A 38 -13.37 -14.52 11.14
N PRO A 39 -12.39 -14.34 12.03
CA PRO A 39 -12.65 -13.75 13.34
C PRO A 39 -13.38 -12.42 13.17
N THR A 40 -14.49 -12.26 13.87
CA THR A 40 -15.28 -11.02 13.86
C THR A 40 -14.94 -10.15 15.06
N PHE A 41 -15.05 -8.84 14.88
CA PHE A 41 -15.06 -7.87 15.97
C PHE A 41 -16.15 -6.83 15.71
N ASP A 42 -16.70 -6.27 16.78
CA ASP A 42 -17.82 -5.32 16.76
C ASP A 42 -17.47 -3.97 17.43
N ASP A 43 -16.35 -3.91 18.13
CA ASP A 43 -15.81 -2.72 18.78
C ASP A 43 -14.91 -1.91 17.81
N PRO A 44 -15.31 -0.71 17.35
CA PRO A 44 -14.49 0.10 16.45
C PRO A 44 -13.29 0.78 17.14
N GLY A 45 -13.14 0.62 18.46
CA GLY A 45 -12.07 1.25 19.25
C GLY A 45 -12.47 2.50 20.02
N GLN A 46 -11.66 2.90 21.01
CA GLN A 46 -12.05 3.92 22.01
C GLN A 46 -11.74 5.36 21.56
N ARG A 47 -10.63 5.56 20.84
CA ARG A 47 -10.22 6.84 20.27
C ARG A 47 -9.54 6.58 18.93
N ILE A 48 -10.26 6.87 17.86
CA ILE A 48 -10.05 6.26 16.56
C ILE A 48 -9.42 7.25 15.60
N LEU A 49 -8.28 6.89 15.02
CA LEU A 49 -7.65 7.66 13.95
C LEU A 49 -7.69 6.83 12.66
N ILE A 50 -8.40 7.31 11.66
CA ILE A 50 -8.42 6.71 10.32
C ILE A 50 -7.47 7.52 9.45
N ILE A 51 -6.54 6.87 8.76
CA ILE A 51 -5.58 7.51 7.85
C ILE A 51 -5.70 6.83 6.50
N VAL A 52 -6.15 7.55 5.48
CA VAL A 52 -6.35 7.01 4.13
C VAL A 52 -5.58 7.80 3.06
N PRO A 53 -5.23 7.18 1.92
CA PRO A 53 -4.50 7.84 0.85
C PRO A 53 -5.32 8.89 0.11
N HIS A 54 -6.54 8.57 -0.33
CA HIS A 54 -7.34 9.42 -1.22
C HIS A 54 -8.79 9.63 -0.74
N PRO A 55 -9.47 10.67 -1.26
CA PRO A 55 -10.91 10.90 -1.05
C PRO A 55 -11.80 9.81 -1.65
N ASP A 56 -12.24 8.84 -0.85
CA ASP A 56 -13.16 7.71 -1.14
C ASP A 56 -12.81 6.52 -0.23
N ASP A 57 -11.51 6.28 -0.06
CA ASP A 57 -10.93 5.19 0.74
C ASP A 57 -11.50 5.13 2.16
N GLU A 58 -11.75 6.28 2.79
CA GLU A 58 -12.34 6.37 4.13
C GLU A 58 -13.73 5.73 4.20
N THR A 59 -14.49 5.83 3.12
CA THR A 59 -15.83 5.23 3.01
C THR A 59 -15.74 3.79 2.50
N LEU A 60 -14.87 3.51 1.52
CA LEU A 60 -14.75 2.17 0.93
C LEU A 60 -14.33 1.14 1.99
N GLY A 61 -13.33 1.46 2.81
CA GLY A 61 -12.81 0.55 3.81
C GLY A 61 -13.49 0.62 5.18
N MET A 62 -13.94 1.81 5.61
CA MET A 62 -14.22 2.08 7.04
C MET A 62 -15.55 2.83 7.30
N ALA A 63 -16.50 2.82 6.37
CA ALA A 63 -17.79 3.49 6.60
C ALA A 63 -18.55 2.93 7.81
N GLY A 64 -18.47 1.63 8.08
CA GLY A 64 -19.04 1.00 9.26
C GLY A 64 -18.38 1.45 10.56
N ILE A 65 -17.04 1.44 10.58
CA ILE A 65 -16.24 1.94 11.70
C ILE A 65 -16.61 3.39 12.04
N ILE A 66 -16.70 4.26 11.02
CA ILE A 66 -17.05 5.68 11.21
C ILE A 66 -18.44 5.82 11.82
N GLN A 67 -19.44 5.14 11.25
CA GLN A 67 -20.82 5.19 11.74
C GLN A 67 -20.94 4.69 13.17
N ARG A 68 -20.31 3.55 13.49
CA ARG A 68 -20.34 2.98 14.83
C ARG A 68 -19.64 3.86 15.85
N ALA A 69 -18.50 4.45 15.50
CA ALA A 69 -17.79 5.38 16.37
C ALA A 69 -18.64 6.63 16.70
N VAL A 70 -19.30 7.21 15.69
CA VAL A 70 -20.18 8.37 15.85
C VAL A 70 -21.39 8.01 16.72
N GLU A 71 -22.04 6.87 16.46
CA GLU A 71 -23.18 6.39 17.26
C GLU A 71 -22.81 6.18 18.73
N LEU A 72 -21.63 5.60 18.99
CA LEU A 72 -21.08 5.40 20.32
C LEU A 72 -20.49 6.67 20.94
N LYS A 73 -20.54 7.83 20.24
CA LYS A 73 -19.97 9.12 20.65
C LYS A 73 -18.49 9.04 21.01
N ARG A 74 -17.75 8.19 20.31
CA ARG A 74 -16.31 8.03 20.52
C ARG A 74 -15.54 9.06 19.72
N PRO A 75 -14.42 9.61 20.24
CA PRO A 75 -13.60 10.51 19.47
C PRO A 75 -13.05 9.80 18.24
N ILE A 76 -13.30 10.36 17.07
CA ILE A 76 -12.83 9.83 15.79
C ILE A 76 -12.31 10.98 14.93
N LYS A 77 -11.19 10.76 14.24
CA LYS A 77 -10.68 11.64 13.18
C LYS A 77 -10.36 10.83 11.94
N VAL A 78 -10.65 11.42 10.77
CA VAL A 78 -10.29 10.89 9.45
C VAL A 78 -9.26 11.82 8.85
N VAL A 79 -8.10 11.28 8.47
CA VAL A 79 -6.98 11.96 7.83
C VAL A 79 -6.85 11.41 6.42
N ILE A 80 -6.90 12.29 5.42
CA ILE A 80 -6.74 11.95 4.01
C ILE A 80 -5.42 12.56 3.53
N VAL A 81 -4.49 11.73 3.07
CA VAL A 81 -3.10 12.14 2.78
C VAL A 81 -3.03 13.02 1.53
N THR A 82 -3.82 12.71 0.50
CA THR A 82 -3.82 13.44 -0.79
C THR A 82 -5.19 14.04 -1.08
N SER A 83 -5.30 14.85 -2.15
CA SER A 83 -6.60 15.30 -2.66
C SER A 83 -7.12 14.42 -3.80
N GLY A 84 -6.43 13.30 -4.10
CA GLY A 84 -6.82 12.38 -5.17
C GLY A 84 -6.81 13.01 -6.58
N GLU A 85 -6.02 14.06 -6.77
CA GLU A 85 -6.11 14.94 -7.93
C GLU A 85 -5.42 14.41 -9.19
N SER A 86 -4.65 13.32 -9.13
CA SER A 86 -3.79 12.84 -10.24
C SER A 86 -4.41 11.69 -11.05
N TYR A 87 -5.64 11.26 -10.74
CA TYR A 87 -6.32 10.24 -11.55
C TYR A 87 -6.81 10.79 -12.90
N LYS A 88 -5.95 10.66 -13.93
CA LYS A 88 -6.16 11.25 -15.26
C LYS A 88 -7.52 10.96 -15.89
N LYS A 89 -8.04 9.73 -15.80
CA LYS A 89 -9.33 9.35 -16.41
C LYS A 89 -10.49 10.10 -15.77
N ALA A 90 -10.53 10.17 -14.44
CA ALA A 90 -11.55 10.94 -13.72
C ALA A 90 -11.39 12.44 -13.98
N ALA A 91 -10.17 12.97 -14.00
CA ALA A 91 -9.92 14.38 -14.33
C ALA A 91 -10.42 14.75 -15.75
N MET A 92 -10.18 13.88 -16.75
CA MET A 92 -10.71 14.05 -18.11
C MET A 92 -12.24 14.10 -18.13
N SER A 93 -12.89 13.19 -17.40
CA SER A 93 -14.36 13.16 -17.26
C SER A 93 -14.88 14.43 -16.59
N PHE A 94 -14.26 14.82 -15.48
CA PHE A 94 -14.63 15.98 -14.67
C PHE A 94 -14.51 17.31 -15.44
N CYS A 95 -13.41 17.52 -16.17
CA CYS A 95 -13.20 18.77 -16.90
C CYS A 95 -13.72 18.74 -18.34
N GLY A 96 -14.17 17.59 -18.85
CA GLY A 96 -14.62 17.41 -20.23
C GLY A 96 -13.51 17.58 -21.28
N LYS A 97 -12.24 17.37 -20.92
CA LYS A 97 -11.08 17.55 -21.82
C LYS A 97 -10.28 16.25 -21.95
N THR A 98 -9.74 15.99 -23.13
CA THR A 98 -8.86 14.84 -23.37
C THR A 98 -7.48 14.98 -22.74
N ASN A 99 -7.00 16.22 -22.60
CA ASN A 99 -5.74 16.56 -21.95
C ASN A 99 -5.98 17.60 -20.84
N PRO A 100 -6.28 17.17 -19.60
CA PRO A 100 -6.43 18.09 -18.47
C PRO A 100 -5.15 18.87 -18.22
N THR A 101 -5.28 20.16 -17.92
CA THR A 101 -4.18 21.05 -17.53
C THR A 101 -3.88 20.94 -16.03
N PRO A 102 -2.74 21.43 -15.54
CA PRO A 102 -2.46 21.55 -14.11
C PRO A 102 -3.58 22.22 -13.30
N GLN A 103 -4.21 23.26 -13.86
CA GLN A 103 -5.35 23.94 -13.22
C GLN A 103 -6.62 23.08 -13.19
N ASP A 104 -6.82 22.22 -14.19
CA ASP A 104 -7.94 21.26 -14.17
C ASP A 104 -7.75 20.22 -13.07
N PHE A 105 -6.52 19.69 -12.90
CA PHE A 105 -6.19 18.81 -11.78
C PHE A 105 -6.33 19.48 -10.41
N TYR A 106 -5.91 20.74 -10.29
CA TYR A 106 -6.12 21.52 -9.05
C TYR A 106 -7.61 21.59 -8.68
N ARG A 107 -8.47 21.99 -9.63
CA ARG A 107 -9.93 22.06 -9.43
C ARG A 107 -10.54 20.71 -9.13
N PHE A 108 -10.03 19.66 -9.78
CA PHE A 108 -10.46 18.29 -9.55
C PHE A 108 -10.16 17.82 -8.12
N GLY A 109 -8.97 18.12 -7.58
CA GLY A 109 -8.65 17.83 -6.18
C GLY A 109 -9.57 18.56 -5.18
N LEU A 110 -9.89 19.84 -5.42
CA LEU A 110 -10.87 20.57 -4.59
C LEU A 110 -12.26 19.92 -4.64
N ALA A 111 -12.70 19.48 -5.82
CA ALA A 111 -13.97 18.78 -5.97
C ALA A 111 -13.98 17.46 -5.17
N ARG A 112 -12.90 16.66 -5.25
CA ARG A 112 -12.77 15.42 -4.48
C ARG A 112 -12.75 15.65 -2.97
N GLN A 113 -12.07 16.68 -2.48
CA GLN A 113 -12.15 17.06 -1.06
C GLN A 113 -13.60 17.36 -0.64
N GLN A 114 -14.33 18.09 -1.48
CA GLN A 114 -15.74 18.41 -1.21
C GLN A 114 -16.63 17.15 -1.22
N GLU A 115 -16.35 16.18 -2.09
CA GLU A 115 -17.05 14.89 -2.11
C GLU A 115 -16.84 14.11 -0.81
N SER A 116 -15.60 14.00 -0.30
CA SER A 116 -15.34 13.42 1.02
C SER A 116 -16.06 14.16 2.13
N ILE A 117 -16.11 15.50 2.12
CA ILE A 117 -16.84 16.28 3.14
C ILE A 117 -18.33 15.91 3.14
N VAL A 118 -18.93 15.74 1.96
CA VAL A 118 -20.35 15.37 1.84
C VAL A 118 -20.57 13.91 2.25
N ALA A 119 -19.71 12.98 1.83
CA ALA A 119 -19.78 11.58 2.21
C ALA A 119 -19.64 11.38 3.74
N MET A 120 -18.67 12.06 4.35
CA MET A 120 -18.46 12.01 5.80
C MET A 120 -19.65 12.56 6.58
N ARG A 121 -20.30 13.62 6.07
CA ARG A 121 -21.55 14.12 6.66
C ARG A 121 -22.67 13.09 6.59
N VAL A 122 -22.78 12.31 5.52
CA VAL A 122 -23.76 11.20 5.41
C VAL A 122 -23.51 10.15 6.50
N LEU A 123 -22.25 9.87 6.81
CA LEU A 123 -21.86 8.93 7.87
C LEU A 123 -21.91 9.53 9.29
N GLY A 124 -22.27 10.81 9.43
CA GLY A 124 -22.39 11.52 10.70
C GLY A 124 -21.08 12.13 11.23
N LEU A 125 -19.98 12.05 10.50
CA LEU A 125 -18.70 12.66 10.90
C LEU A 125 -18.71 14.18 10.60
N PRO A 126 -18.45 15.05 11.59
CA PRO A 126 -18.41 16.48 11.39
C PRO A 126 -17.15 16.94 10.63
N ARG A 127 -17.25 18.05 9.88
CA ARG A 127 -16.15 18.58 9.05
C ARG A 127 -14.83 18.80 9.81
N GLN A 128 -14.90 19.21 11.08
CA GLN A 128 -13.74 19.48 11.93
C GLN A 128 -12.91 18.24 12.28
N ASP A 129 -13.49 17.06 12.11
CA ASP A 129 -12.82 15.77 12.36
C ASP A 129 -12.36 15.09 11.06
N LEU A 130 -12.53 15.76 9.92
CA LEU A 130 -11.97 15.38 8.63
C LEU A 130 -10.77 16.29 8.30
N ILE A 131 -9.59 15.73 8.11
CA ILE A 131 -8.33 16.44 7.90
C ILE A 131 -7.77 16.03 6.53
N PHE A 132 -7.41 17.00 5.69
CA PHE A 132 -6.69 16.75 4.44
C PHE A 132 -5.25 17.19 4.62
N LEU A 133 -4.26 16.36 4.30
CA LEU A 133 -2.85 16.74 4.40
C LEU A 133 -2.36 17.44 3.12
N GLY A 134 -2.93 17.11 1.96
CA GLY A 134 -2.65 17.82 0.70
C GLY A 134 -1.35 17.41 0.00
N PHE A 135 -0.75 16.27 0.38
CA PHE A 135 0.41 15.71 -0.31
C PHE A 135 0.03 15.27 -1.74
N ALA A 136 1.04 15.25 -2.61
CA ALA A 136 0.85 14.96 -4.03
C ALA A 136 0.30 13.55 -4.29
N ASP A 137 -0.89 13.48 -4.90
CA ASP A 137 -1.46 12.23 -5.41
C ASP A 137 -0.54 11.59 -6.47
N GLY A 138 -0.49 10.26 -6.52
CA GLY A 138 0.39 9.45 -7.35
C GLY A 138 1.86 9.50 -6.92
N SER A 139 2.19 10.15 -5.80
CA SER A 139 3.57 10.48 -5.46
C SER A 139 4.06 10.04 -4.07
N ILE A 140 3.21 9.50 -3.21
CA ILE A 140 3.56 9.14 -1.82
C ILE A 140 4.65 8.07 -1.79
N ARG A 141 4.62 7.12 -2.71
CA ARG A 141 5.71 6.15 -2.89
C ARG A 141 7.08 6.81 -3.11
N PHE A 142 7.14 7.90 -3.86
CA PHE A 142 8.40 8.59 -4.12
C PHE A 142 8.89 9.33 -2.86
N LEU A 143 7.98 9.84 -2.01
CA LEU A 143 8.34 10.43 -0.73
C LEU A 143 9.00 9.39 0.20
N TRP A 144 8.49 8.16 0.18
CA TRP A 144 9.05 7.05 0.94
C TRP A 144 10.46 6.66 0.45
N SER A 145 10.59 6.47 -0.86
CA SER A 145 11.75 5.83 -1.47
C SER A 145 12.87 6.80 -1.88
N GLN A 146 12.57 8.03 -2.30
CA GLN A 146 13.51 8.90 -3.01
C GLN A 146 13.55 10.36 -2.52
N TYR A 147 12.43 10.89 -2.02
CA TYR A 147 12.26 12.31 -1.69
C TYR A 147 11.95 12.45 -0.20
N TRP A 148 12.87 11.97 0.65
CA TRP A 148 12.66 11.95 2.09
C TRP A 148 12.97 13.30 2.76
N ASP A 149 14.19 13.82 2.57
CA ASP A 149 14.63 15.03 3.26
C ASP A 149 14.02 16.30 2.67
N ASN A 150 13.90 17.33 3.51
CA ASN A 150 13.21 18.58 3.17
C ASN A 150 13.93 19.45 2.12
N GLY A 151 15.22 19.21 1.85
CA GLY A 151 15.98 19.98 0.87
C GLY A 151 15.62 19.70 -0.59
N ARG A 152 14.86 18.63 -0.89
CA ARG A 152 14.50 18.25 -2.25
C ARG A 152 13.06 17.75 -2.32
N PRO A 153 12.06 18.63 -2.40
CA PRO A 153 10.67 18.21 -2.53
C PRO A 153 10.39 17.56 -3.88
N ARG A 154 9.42 16.65 -3.88
CA ARG A 154 8.92 15.98 -5.08
C ARG A 154 7.99 16.92 -5.85
N VAL A 155 8.23 17.11 -7.14
CA VAL A 155 7.24 17.72 -8.04
C VAL A 155 6.14 16.70 -8.35
N SER A 156 4.89 17.09 -8.11
CA SER A 156 3.70 16.27 -8.37
C SER A 156 3.50 16.03 -9.86
N GLY A 157 2.81 14.94 -10.18
CA GLY A 157 2.32 14.67 -11.53
C GLY A 157 1.27 15.69 -11.93
N GLY A 158 -0.01 15.48 -11.62
CA GLY A 158 -1.15 16.27 -12.14
C GLY A 158 -1.00 17.80 -12.10
N ILE A 159 -0.74 18.38 -10.92
CA ILE A 159 -0.67 19.85 -10.75
C ILE A 159 0.71 20.44 -11.08
N HIS A 160 1.76 19.62 -11.21
CA HIS A 160 3.13 20.07 -11.48
C HIS A 160 3.69 21.04 -10.41
N VAL A 161 3.42 20.79 -9.12
CA VAL A 161 3.93 21.62 -8.00
C VAL A 161 4.67 20.78 -6.96
N ALA A 162 5.54 21.41 -6.17
CA ALA A 162 6.36 20.75 -5.14
C ALA A 162 5.86 20.98 -3.70
N TYR A 163 4.75 21.71 -3.55
CA TYR A 163 4.18 22.15 -2.27
C TYR A 163 2.65 22.06 -2.34
N ALA A 164 1.98 21.82 -1.21
CA ALA A 164 0.53 21.75 -1.13
C ALA A 164 -0.12 23.06 -1.60
N PRO A 165 -0.89 23.06 -2.71
CA PRO A 165 -1.43 24.28 -3.31
C PRO A 165 -2.77 24.72 -2.71
N TYR A 166 -3.26 24.02 -1.69
CA TYR A 166 -4.61 24.17 -1.15
C TYR A 166 -4.58 24.87 0.21
N ASP A 167 -5.44 25.87 0.40
CA ASP A 167 -5.64 26.50 1.71
C ASP A 167 -6.52 25.66 2.65
N THR A 168 -7.15 24.61 2.13
CA THR A 168 -8.10 23.73 2.82
C THR A 168 -7.42 22.58 3.58
N VAL A 169 -6.11 22.45 3.47
CA VAL A 169 -5.31 21.35 4.02
C VAL A 169 -4.70 21.73 5.38
N TYR A 170 -4.20 20.73 6.10
CA TYR A 170 -3.71 20.86 7.47
C TYR A 170 -2.59 21.90 7.61
N LYS A 171 -1.63 21.89 6.68
CA LYS A 171 -0.58 22.92 6.56
C LYS A 171 -0.46 23.39 5.11
N PRO A 172 -1.11 24.50 4.74
CA PRO A 172 -0.98 25.09 3.40
C PRO A 172 0.50 25.36 3.07
N GLY A 173 0.90 25.06 1.83
CA GLY A 173 2.27 25.24 1.37
C GLY A 173 3.30 24.24 1.90
N ILE A 174 2.89 23.15 2.59
CA ILE A 174 3.83 22.12 3.04
C ILE A 174 4.56 21.49 1.84
N ALA A 175 5.88 21.32 1.96
CA ALA A 175 6.70 20.74 0.89
C ALA A 175 6.49 19.22 0.79
N TYR A 176 6.45 18.69 -0.43
CA TYR A 176 6.21 17.27 -0.68
C TYR A 176 7.47 16.43 -0.42
N THR A 177 7.68 16.08 0.85
CA THR A 177 8.83 15.30 1.32
C THR A 177 8.35 14.22 2.30
N GLY A 178 9.09 13.10 2.38
CA GLY A 178 8.78 12.03 3.32
C GLY A 178 8.87 12.48 4.77
N ARG A 179 9.85 13.34 5.10
CA ARG A 179 10.03 13.91 6.43
C ARG A 179 8.81 14.73 6.88
N ASN A 180 8.30 15.62 6.03
CA ASN A 180 7.12 16.42 6.37
C ASN A 180 5.88 15.55 6.58
N LEU A 181 5.68 14.49 5.79
CA LEU A 181 4.56 13.58 5.98
C LEU A 181 4.66 12.86 7.34
N VAL A 182 5.85 12.38 7.73
CA VAL A 182 6.08 11.80 9.06
C VAL A 182 5.81 12.84 10.16
N ASP A 183 6.26 14.08 9.98
CA ASP A 183 6.11 15.13 10.98
C ASP A 183 4.64 15.49 11.21
N GLU A 184 3.83 15.63 10.14
CA GLU A 184 2.38 15.86 10.28
C GLU A 184 1.65 14.67 10.91
N LEU A 185 1.96 13.44 10.48
CA LEU A 185 1.40 12.24 11.12
C LEU A 185 1.79 12.15 12.59
N THR A 186 3.03 12.49 12.93
CA THR A 186 3.54 12.51 14.31
C THR A 186 2.80 13.55 15.15
N GLU A 187 2.59 14.75 14.63
CA GLU A 187 1.84 15.82 15.29
C GLU A 187 0.40 15.39 15.56
N ILE A 188 -0.29 14.90 14.54
CA ILE A 188 -1.69 14.42 14.66
C ILE A 188 -1.76 13.27 15.66
N ILE A 189 -0.86 12.29 15.60
CA ILE A 189 -0.86 11.15 16.52
C ILE A 189 -0.57 11.59 17.96
N LYS A 190 0.35 12.54 18.19
CA LYS A 190 0.69 13.02 19.54
C LYS A 190 -0.39 13.90 20.15
N ASP A 191 -1.03 14.75 19.34
CA ASP A 191 -2.17 15.57 19.77
C ASP A 191 -3.41 14.69 19.98
N PHE A 192 -3.73 13.87 18.98
CA PHE A 192 -4.89 13.02 19.01
C PHE A 192 -4.72 11.76 19.86
N LYS A 193 -3.54 11.31 20.30
CA LYS A 193 -3.37 10.16 21.22
C LYS A 193 -4.36 8.99 20.96
N PRO A 194 -4.40 8.42 19.75
CA PRO A 194 -5.34 7.35 19.42
C PRO A 194 -5.09 6.10 20.24
N THR A 195 -6.14 5.30 20.46
CA THR A 195 -6.03 3.91 20.93
C THR A 195 -6.03 2.92 19.76
N ASP A 196 -6.64 3.33 18.64
CA ASP A 196 -6.85 2.52 17.45
C ASP A 196 -6.51 3.34 16.21
N ILE A 197 -5.72 2.78 15.30
CA ILE A 197 -5.38 3.41 14.03
C ILE A 197 -5.76 2.49 12.87
N TYR A 198 -6.63 3.00 11.98
CA TYR A 198 -7.04 2.34 10.75
C TYR A 198 -6.29 2.93 9.56
N TYR A 199 -5.66 2.11 8.72
CA TYR A 199 -4.85 2.58 7.60
C TYR A 199 -4.67 1.47 6.53
N PRO A 200 -4.14 1.74 5.31
CA PRO A 200 -4.04 0.70 4.28
C PRO A 200 -3.08 -0.43 4.66
N LEU A 201 -3.34 -1.62 4.11
CA LEU A 201 -2.45 -2.78 4.17
C LEU A 201 -1.23 -2.58 3.25
N ALA A 202 -0.03 -2.96 3.73
CA ALA A 202 1.21 -2.83 2.96
C ALA A 202 1.24 -3.68 1.66
N ASP A 203 0.35 -4.66 1.58
CA ASP A 203 0.17 -5.55 0.44
C ASP A 203 -0.63 -4.91 -0.68
N ASP A 204 -1.42 -3.87 -0.40
CA ASP A 204 -2.21 -3.14 -1.40
C ASP A 204 -1.32 -2.75 -2.61
N MET A 205 -1.85 -2.95 -3.81
CA MET A 205 -1.08 -2.75 -5.04
C MET A 205 -0.97 -1.29 -5.46
N HIS A 206 -1.85 -0.41 -4.96
CA HIS A 206 -1.77 1.00 -5.31
C HIS A 206 -0.54 1.65 -4.67
N PRO A 207 0.34 2.30 -5.46
CA PRO A 207 1.59 2.91 -4.97
C PRO A 207 1.44 3.78 -3.73
N ASP A 208 0.38 4.59 -3.67
CA ASP A 208 0.15 5.45 -2.51
C ASP A 208 -0.43 4.70 -1.31
N HIS A 209 -1.20 3.63 -1.51
CA HIS A 209 -1.80 2.86 -0.40
C HIS A 209 -0.73 2.21 0.44
N TRP A 210 0.11 1.37 -0.18
CA TRP A 210 1.17 0.71 0.57
C TRP A 210 2.22 1.70 1.07
N ALA A 211 2.43 2.84 0.40
CA ALA A 211 3.36 3.86 0.90
C ALA A 211 2.80 4.57 2.13
N VAL A 212 1.51 4.94 2.15
CA VAL A 212 0.83 5.46 3.35
C VAL A 212 0.90 4.43 4.49
N SER A 213 0.68 3.15 4.20
CA SER A 213 0.87 2.06 5.19
C SER A 213 2.25 2.12 5.82
N ASN A 214 3.30 2.28 5.01
CA ASN A 214 4.67 2.38 5.49
C ASN A 214 4.91 3.63 6.35
N PHE A 215 4.38 4.79 5.96
CA PHE A 215 4.50 6.02 6.74
C PHE A 215 3.78 5.92 8.09
N VAL A 216 2.59 5.33 8.15
CA VAL A 216 1.86 5.13 9.40
C VAL A 216 2.62 4.18 10.32
N ARG A 217 3.04 3.01 9.82
CA ARG A 217 3.80 2.03 10.61
C ARG A 217 5.15 2.56 11.07
N TYR A 218 5.84 3.31 10.21
CA TYR A 218 7.06 4.03 10.57
C TYR A 218 6.80 4.97 11.74
N THR A 219 5.74 5.77 11.66
CA THR A 219 5.41 6.79 12.66
C THR A 219 5.02 6.15 14.00
N ILE A 220 4.16 5.13 13.99
CA ILE A 220 3.79 4.36 15.19
C ILE A 220 5.04 3.81 15.90
N THR A 221 5.94 3.19 15.13
CA THR A 221 7.18 2.60 15.65
C THR A 221 8.15 3.66 16.16
N ALA A 222 8.31 4.76 15.43
CA ALA A 222 9.21 5.87 15.78
C ALA A 222 8.77 6.60 17.06
N VAL A 223 7.47 6.87 17.19
CA VAL A 223 6.91 7.51 18.39
C VAL A 223 6.85 6.52 19.56
N ASN A 224 6.87 5.21 19.28
CA ASN A 224 6.78 4.14 20.25
C ASN A 224 5.48 4.19 21.08
N ILE A 225 4.35 4.28 20.40
CA ILE A 225 3.02 4.23 21.02
C ILE A 225 2.46 2.81 20.97
N ASN A 226 1.65 2.47 21.98
CA ASN A 226 0.86 1.25 21.97
C ASN A 226 -0.54 1.56 21.43
N VAL A 227 -0.83 1.11 20.21
CA VAL A 227 -2.12 1.28 19.54
C VAL A 227 -2.54 -0.04 18.91
N ARG A 228 -3.85 -0.27 18.81
CA ARG A 228 -4.36 -1.36 17.96
C ARG A 228 -4.33 -0.90 16.51
N GLU A 229 -3.67 -1.66 15.67
CA GLU A 229 -3.52 -1.37 14.25
C GLU A 229 -4.55 -2.17 13.45
N HIS A 230 -5.27 -1.50 12.54
CA HIS A 230 -6.32 -2.12 11.72
C HIS A 230 -6.07 -1.79 10.26
N MET A 231 -5.57 -2.75 9.49
CA MET A 231 -5.15 -2.52 8.10
C MET A 231 -6.25 -2.90 7.11
N PHE A 232 -6.66 -2.00 6.22
CA PHE A 232 -7.68 -2.27 5.19
C PHE A 232 -7.08 -2.46 3.81
N LEU A 233 -7.78 -3.15 2.91
CA LEU A 233 -7.38 -3.38 1.52
C LEU A 233 -8.39 -2.75 0.56
N VAL A 234 -7.90 -2.07 -0.49
CA VAL A 234 -8.74 -1.54 -1.57
C VAL A 234 -8.34 -2.12 -2.92
N HIS A 235 -7.04 -2.13 -3.24
CA HIS A 235 -6.58 -2.56 -4.56
C HIS A 235 -5.79 -3.86 -4.50
N HIS A 236 -6.38 -4.91 -5.09
CA HIS A 236 -5.72 -6.17 -5.36
C HIS A 236 -6.28 -6.77 -6.67
N PRO A 237 -5.50 -7.52 -7.48
CA PRO A 237 -5.96 -8.04 -8.75
C PRO A 237 -7.16 -8.95 -8.56
N GLN A 238 -8.21 -8.72 -9.36
CA GLN A 238 -9.45 -9.50 -9.33
C GLN A 238 -10.09 -9.57 -7.93
N TRP A 239 -9.96 -8.49 -7.17
CA TRP A 239 -10.59 -8.29 -5.89
C TRP A 239 -10.97 -6.81 -5.71
N PRO A 240 -12.06 -6.49 -4.97
CA PRO A 240 -13.10 -7.42 -4.55
C PRO A 240 -13.91 -7.92 -5.76
N VAL A 241 -14.58 -9.06 -5.64
CA VAL A 241 -15.48 -9.59 -6.67
C VAL A 241 -16.82 -10.03 -6.05
N PRO A 242 -17.95 -9.85 -6.74
CA PRO A 242 -18.11 -9.17 -8.02
C PRO A 242 -18.03 -7.64 -7.90
N TRP A 243 -17.78 -6.94 -9.01
CA TRP A 243 -17.79 -5.46 -9.08
C TRP A 243 -19.20 -4.89 -9.11
N MET A 244 -19.93 -5.10 -8.01
CA MET A 244 -21.26 -4.56 -7.75
C MET A 244 -21.58 -4.67 -6.26
N ALA A 245 -22.64 -4.00 -5.81
CA ALA A 245 -23.12 -4.10 -4.44
C ALA A 245 -23.71 -5.49 -4.16
N GLU A 246 -23.26 -6.11 -3.06
CA GLU A 246 -23.70 -7.43 -2.59
C GLU A 246 -23.91 -7.36 -1.07
N LYS A 247 -25.00 -6.71 -0.64
CA LYS A 247 -25.26 -6.36 0.76
C LYS A 247 -25.28 -7.55 1.73
N ASN A 248 -25.63 -8.74 1.23
CA ASN A 248 -25.72 -9.95 2.04
C ASN A 248 -24.42 -10.77 2.06
N ARG A 249 -23.43 -10.39 1.24
CA ARG A 249 -22.18 -11.13 1.08
C ARG A 249 -21.09 -10.51 1.95
N PRO A 250 -20.34 -11.28 2.75
CA PRO A 250 -19.18 -10.75 3.47
C PRO A 250 -18.07 -10.32 2.51
N MET A 251 -17.27 -9.35 2.92
CA MET A 251 -15.99 -9.07 2.30
C MET A 251 -14.95 -10.07 2.83
N LEU A 252 -14.44 -10.94 1.95
CA LEU A 252 -13.42 -11.95 2.27
C LEU A 252 -12.08 -11.54 1.65
N PRO A 253 -10.93 -11.93 2.24
CA PRO A 253 -9.62 -11.61 1.70
C PRO A 253 -9.38 -12.26 0.34
N PRO A 254 -8.49 -11.69 -0.49
CA PRO A 254 -8.05 -12.36 -1.70
C PRO A 254 -7.44 -13.74 -1.39
N VAL A 255 -7.82 -14.75 -2.17
CA VAL A 255 -7.45 -16.15 -1.89
C VAL A 255 -5.95 -16.43 -2.03
N ASP A 256 -5.23 -15.60 -2.78
CA ASP A 256 -3.78 -15.66 -3.00
C ASP A 256 -2.96 -14.94 -1.93
N MET A 257 -3.61 -14.30 -0.95
CA MET A 257 -2.93 -13.62 0.16
C MET A 257 -2.75 -14.47 1.42
N LYS A 258 -3.03 -15.78 1.37
CA LYS A 258 -2.94 -16.68 2.54
C LYS A 258 -1.55 -16.72 3.19
N ASP A 259 -0.48 -16.60 2.40
CA ASP A 259 0.91 -16.68 2.88
C ASP A 259 1.57 -15.29 3.07
N SER A 260 0.79 -14.22 3.08
CA SER A 260 1.31 -12.82 3.06
C SER A 260 1.76 -12.27 4.42
N ASN A 261 1.87 -13.08 5.48
CA ASN A 261 2.05 -12.63 6.87
C ASN A 261 0.95 -11.66 7.32
N THR A 262 -0.30 -12.07 7.13
CA THR A 262 -1.48 -11.21 7.34
C THR A 262 -2.53 -11.98 8.13
N GLU A 263 -2.96 -11.41 9.25
CA GLU A 263 -4.02 -11.97 10.09
C GLU A 263 -5.31 -11.20 9.83
N TRP A 264 -6.24 -11.84 9.12
CA TRP A 264 -7.48 -11.22 8.68
C TRP A 264 -8.58 -11.26 9.76
N GLN A 265 -9.37 -10.20 9.81
CA GLN A 265 -10.53 -10.04 10.67
C GLN A 265 -11.64 -9.30 9.91
N SER A 266 -12.88 -9.48 10.33
CA SER A 266 -14.02 -8.80 9.73
C SER A 266 -14.82 -8.00 10.75
N PHE A 267 -15.29 -6.82 10.34
CA PHE A 267 -16.22 -6.01 11.11
C PHE A 267 -17.62 -6.14 10.52
N ASP A 268 -18.58 -6.59 11.33
CA ASP A 268 -19.96 -6.82 10.90
C ASP A 268 -20.75 -5.51 10.81
N LEU A 269 -21.41 -5.30 9.66
CA LEU A 269 -22.28 -4.15 9.45
C LEU A 269 -23.75 -4.50 9.68
N THR A 270 -24.46 -3.60 10.34
CA THR A 270 -25.92 -3.59 10.39
C THR A 270 -26.49 -3.19 9.02
N PRO A 271 -27.75 -3.56 8.70
CA PRO A 271 -28.40 -3.13 7.45
C PRO A 271 -28.38 -1.61 7.23
N LYS A 272 -28.57 -0.84 8.31
CA LYS A 272 -28.50 0.63 8.28
C LYS A 272 -27.10 1.11 7.90
N GLU A 273 -26.05 0.52 8.47
CA GLU A 273 -24.66 0.88 8.16
C GLU A 273 -24.30 0.58 6.70
N ILE A 274 -24.80 -0.54 6.15
CA ILE A 274 -24.60 -0.91 4.74
C ILE A 274 -25.32 0.07 3.81
N ASP A 275 -26.56 0.45 4.13
CA ASP A 275 -27.33 1.39 3.32
C ASP A 275 -26.71 2.79 3.30
N LEU A 276 -26.31 3.30 4.46
CA LEU A 276 -25.63 4.59 4.57
C LEU A 276 -24.24 4.57 3.92
N LYS A 277 -23.49 3.46 4.02
CA LYS A 277 -22.25 3.26 3.25
C LYS A 277 -22.51 3.40 1.76
N GLN A 278 -23.54 2.75 1.22
CA GLN A 278 -23.89 2.87 -0.20
C GLN A 278 -24.23 4.32 -0.60
N VAL A 279 -24.99 5.05 0.23
CA VAL A 279 -25.32 6.46 0.00
C VAL A 279 -24.07 7.35 0.03
N ALA A 280 -23.16 7.10 0.97
CA ALA A 280 -21.89 7.82 1.10
C ALA A 280 -20.98 7.57 -0.10
N ILE A 281 -20.83 6.32 -0.57
CA ILE A 281 -20.03 6.01 -1.77
C ILE A 281 -20.55 6.76 -3.01
N LYS A 282 -21.87 6.94 -3.13
CA LYS A 282 -22.46 7.70 -4.24
C LYS A 282 -22.19 9.21 -4.21
N GLN A 283 -21.61 9.74 -3.12
CA GLN A 283 -21.23 11.16 -3.06
C GLN A 283 -19.93 11.45 -3.80
N TYR A 284 -19.08 10.44 -4.05
CA TYR A 284 -17.86 10.56 -4.85
C TYR A 284 -18.18 10.55 -6.34
N ARG A 285 -18.97 11.52 -6.80
CA ARG A 285 -19.51 11.61 -8.17
C ARG A 285 -18.41 11.51 -9.22
N THR A 286 -17.29 12.20 -8.99
CA THR A 286 -16.13 12.15 -9.89
C THR A 286 -15.57 10.75 -10.11
N GLN A 287 -15.65 9.88 -9.10
CA GLN A 287 -15.19 8.50 -9.19
C GLN A 287 -16.30 7.57 -9.70
N ILE A 288 -17.55 7.79 -9.26
CA ILE A 288 -18.74 7.09 -9.77
C ILE A 288 -18.82 7.17 -11.30
N ASP A 289 -18.61 8.36 -11.88
CA ASP A 289 -18.67 8.60 -13.32
C ASP A 289 -17.73 7.71 -14.15
N VAL A 290 -16.65 7.20 -13.56
CA VAL A 290 -15.62 6.45 -14.29
C VAL A 290 -15.38 5.02 -13.81
N MET A 291 -15.85 4.67 -12.61
CA MET A 291 -15.59 3.38 -11.97
C MET A 291 -16.66 2.92 -10.95
N GLU A 292 -17.92 3.38 -11.04
CA GLU A 292 -18.99 2.97 -10.12
C GLU A 292 -19.06 1.46 -9.80
N PRO A 293 -18.96 0.51 -10.76
CA PRO A 293 -19.01 -0.91 -10.45
C PRO A 293 -17.95 -1.36 -9.42
N PHE A 294 -16.73 -0.83 -9.53
CA PHE A 294 -15.65 -1.12 -8.58
C PHE A 294 -15.96 -0.55 -7.19
N LEU A 295 -16.39 0.71 -7.11
CA LEU A 295 -16.71 1.34 -5.81
C LEU A 295 -17.88 0.64 -5.10
N MET A 296 -18.93 0.27 -5.87
CA MET A 296 -20.08 -0.47 -5.34
C MET A 296 -19.69 -1.86 -4.85
N ALA A 297 -18.56 -2.42 -5.28
CA ALA A 297 -18.05 -3.70 -4.78
C ALA A 297 -17.70 -3.67 -3.28
N PHE A 298 -17.55 -2.50 -2.67
CA PHE A 298 -17.33 -2.35 -1.23
C PHE A 298 -18.61 -2.29 -0.41
N VAL A 299 -19.79 -2.28 -1.06
CA VAL A 299 -21.08 -2.48 -0.39
C VAL A 299 -21.24 -3.98 -0.14
N ARG A 300 -20.87 -4.38 1.07
CA ARG A 300 -20.83 -5.76 1.58
C ARG A 300 -21.42 -5.83 2.98
N LYS A 301 -21.68 -7.05 3.45
CA LYS A 301 -22.14 -7.33 4.83
C LYS A 301 -21.08 -7.00 5.88
N THR A 302 -19.80 -7.06 5.52
CA THR A 302 -18.68 -6.84 6.43
C THR A 302 -17.64 -5.90 5.81
N GLU A 303 -16.89 -5.22 6.67
CA GLU A 303 -15.63 -4.56 6.32
C GLU A 303 -14.47 -5.48 6.68
N LEU A 304 -13.41 -5.45 5.87
CA LEU A 304 -12.28 -6.38 5.97
C LEU A 304 -11.05 -5.64 6.50
N PHE A 305 -10.48 -6.16 7.57
CA PHE A 305 -9.29 -5.63 8.21
C PHE A 305 -8.23 -6.72 8.41
N ALA A 306 -7.00 -6.31 8.67
CA ALA A 306 -5.93 -7.22 9.00
C ALA A 306 -4.90 -6.59 9.94
N THR A 307 -4.08 -7.45 10.53
CA THR A 307 -2.82 -7.05 11.17
C THR A 307 -1.65 -7.76 10.50
N LYS A 308 -0.43 -7.25 10.75
CA LYS A 308 0.82 -7.87 10.31
C LYS A 308 1.73 -8.12 11.51
N PRO A 309 1.85 -9.36 12.01
CA PRO A 309 2.73 -9.65 13.12
C PRO A 309 4.20 -9.42 12.76
N VAL A 310 5.02 -9.15 13.77
CA VAL A 310 6.47 -9.01 13.61
C VAL A 310 7.07 -10.37 13.26
N ILE A 311 7.87 -10.40 12.20
CA ILE A 311 8.52 -11.62 11.72
C ILE A 311 9.87 -11.79 12.40
N THR A 312 10.14 -12.98 12.94
CA THR A 312 11.46 -13.31 13.49
C THR A 312 12.43 -13.71 12.36
N ILE A 313 13.55 -13.01 12.26
CA ILE A 313 14.70 -13.41 11.46
C ILE A 313 15.53 -14.39 12.31
N PRO A 314 15.74 -15.63 11.85
CA PRO A 314 16.48 -16.62 12.62
C PRO A 314 17.96 -16.24 12.73
N VAL A 315 18.52 -16.45 13.93
CA VAL A 315 19.97 -16.50 14.15
C VAL A 315 20.42 -17.94 13.97
N VAL A 316 21.44 -18.18 13.16
CA VAL A 316 21.89 -19.54 12.80
C VAL A 316 23.34 -19.77 13.22
N ASP A 317 23.69 -21.01 13.53
CA ASP A 317 25.05 -21.38 13.97
C ASP A 317 25.99 -21.72 12.81
N SER A 318 25.44 -22.02 11.63
CA SER A 318 26.22 -22.31 10.41
C SER A 318 25.61 -21.62 9.20
N LYS A 319 26.48 -21.17 8.28
CA LYS A 319 26.07 -20.50 7.04
C LYS A 319 25.38 -21.51 6.10
N PRO A 320 24.10 -21.31 5.74
CA PRO A 320 23.42 -22.14 4.75
C PRO A 320 24.10 -22.06 3.38
N ASP A 321 23.91 -23.09 2.56
CA ASP A 321 24.30 -23.04 1.15
C ASP A 321 23.39 -22.07 0.36
N LEU A 322 23.96 -20.90 0.04
CA LEU A 322 23.31 -19.84 -0.72
C LEU A 322 23.15 -20.16 -2.22
N GLN A 323 23.79 -21.23 -2.70
CA GLN A 323 23.64 -21.75 -4.06
C GLN A 323 22.59 -22.86 -4.16
N SER A 324 22.03 -23.32 -3.03
CA SER A 324 21.04 -24.40 -2.99
C SER A 324 19.80 -24.10 -3.82
N ARG A 325 19.05 -25.14 -4.23
CA ARG A 325 17.85 -24.98 -5.07
C ARG A 325 16.71 -24.24 -4.37
N ALA A 326 16.55 -24.41 -3.07
CA ALA A 326 15.59 -23.66 -2.27
C ALA A 326 16.13 -22.26 -1.93
N LEU A 327 15.30 -21.39 -1.37
CA LEU A 327 15.73 -20.18 -0.68
C LEU A 327 15.75 -20.45 0.84
N PRO A 328 16.92 -20.74 1.45
CA PRO A 328 17.02 -20.95 2.89
C PRO A 328 16.37 -19.84 3.70
N HIS A 329 15.75 -20.20 4.84
CA HIS A 329 15.09 -19.26 5.75
C HIS A 329 14.12 -18.31 5.04
N THR A 330 13.28 -18.85 4.14
CA THR A 330 12.18 -18.10 3.51
C THR A 330 11.25 -17.56 4.62
N LEU A 331 11.10 -16.24 4.68
CA LEU A 331 10.25 -15.54 5.64
C LEU A 331 8.90 -15.13 5.04
N LEU A 332 8.90 -14.79 3.75
CA LEU A 332 7.68 -14.40 3.02
C LEU A 332 7.61 -15.13 1.69
N LYS A 333 6.38 -15.51 1.33
CA LYS A 333 6.02 -15.94 -0.01
C LYS A 333 4.98 -14.97 -0.53
N VAL A 334 5.24 -14.39 -1.69
CA VAL A 334 4.34 -13.42 -2.32
C VAL A 334 3.86 -14.04 -3.62
N TYR A 335 2.55 -14.03 -3.83
CA TYR A 335 1.99 -14.49 -5.09
C TYR A 335 2.18 -13.39 -6.14
N THR A 336 2.90 -13.73 -7.22
CA THR A 336 3.10 -12.81 -8.34
C THR A 336 1.91 -12.91 -9.28
N GLY A 337 0.94 -12.00 -9.15
CA GLY A 337 -0.21 -11.86 -10.04
C GLY A 337 0.14 -11.30 -11.43
N GLY A 338 1.16 -11.85 -12.09
CA GLY A 338 1.65 -11.35 -13.37
C GLY A 338 0.65 -11.57 -14.50
N MET A 339 -0.05 -10.51 -14.91
CA MET A 339 -0.84 -10.46 -16.16
C MET A 339 0.04 -10.54 -17.43
N LEU A 340 1.34 -10.20 -17.31
CA LEU A 340 2.26 -10.13 -18.44
C LEU A 340 3.13 -11.38 -18.53
N ASN A 341 2.96 -12.12 -19.62
CA ASN A 341 3.68 -13.37 -19.88
C ASN A 341 5.12 -13.19 -20.40
N GLU A 342 5.56 -11.96 -20.69
CA GLU A 342 6.93 -11.77 -21.16
C GLU A 342 7.95 -12.12 -20.06
N GLU A 343 9.02 -12.79 -20.47
CA GLU A 343 10.04 -13.32 -19.57
C GLU A 343 10.67 -12.25 -18.68
N ILE A 344 10.84 -11.02 -19.19
CA ILE A 344 11.43 -9.91 -18.42
C ILE A 344 10.55 -9.50 -17.23
N TYR A 345 9.22 -9.47 -17.39
CA TYR A 345 8.31 -9.16 -16.29
C TYR A 345 8.29 -10.28 -15.26
N ARG A 346 8.39 -11.54 -15.70
CA ARG A 346 8.53 -12.67 -14.78
C ARG A 346 9.89 -12.71 -14.06
N SER A 347 10.94 -12.17 -14.68
CA SER A 347 12.25 -12.00 -14.04
C SER A 347 12.23 -10.90 -12.99
N ALA A 348 11.39 -9.88 -13.18
CA ALA A 348 11.14 -8.83 -12.21
C ALA A 348 10.11 -9.22 -11.13
N ALA A 349 9.28 -10.22 -11.38
CA ALA A 349 8.25 -10.67 -10.45
C ALA A 349 8.89 -11.40 -9.24
N LEU A 350 8.80 -10.79 -8.06
CA LEU A 350 9.42 -11.25 -6.82
C LEU A 350 8.49 -12.21 -6.08
N THR A 351 8.93 -13.43 -5.82
CA THR A 351 8.10 -14.50 -5.26
C THR A 351 8.40 -14.78 -3.79
N ARG A 352 9.62 -14.51 -3.32
CA ARG A 352 10.02 -14.80 -1.93
C ARG A 352 11.03 -13.81 -1.39
N LEU A 353 10.96 -13.61 -0.08
CA LEU A 353 12.01 -13.00 0.73
C LEU A 353 12.46 -14.02 1.77
N GLY A 354 13.77 -14.24 1.85
CA GLY A 354 14.42 -14.99 2.91
C GLY A 354 15.37 -14.09 3.67
N ALA A 355 15.58 -14.36 4.96
CA ALA A 355 16.65 -13.71 5.70
C ALA A 355 17.10 -14.57 6.87
N PHE A 356 18.36 -14.41 7.26
CA PHE A 356 18.93 -15.00 8.47
C PHE A 356 20.10 -14.14 8.97
N TYR A 357 20.42 -14.27 10.25
CA TYR A 357 21.56 -13.59 10.87
C TYR A 357 22.65 -14.61 11.20
N TYR A 358 23.87 -14.35 10.74
CA TYR A 358 25.02 -15.23 10.92
C TYR A 358 26.31 -14.40 10.95
N ASP A 359 27.23 -14.72 11.87
CA ASP A 359 28.57 -14.10 11.94
C ASP A 359 28.51 -12.55 11.87
N ASN A 360 27.69 -11.97 12.75
CA ASN A 360 27.44 -10.52 12.85
C ASN A 360 26.93 -9.84 11.57
N LYS A 361 26.36 -10.60 10.63
CA LYS A 361 25.84 -10.10 9.34
C LYS A 361 24.40 -10.54 9.14
N LEU A 362 23.62 -9.64 8.56
CA LEU A 362 22.30 -9.96 8.05
C LEU A 362 22.41 -10.40 6.60
N TYR A 363 21.88 -11.57 6.30
CA TYR A 363 21.75 -12.10 4.96
C TYR A 363 20.32 -11.91 4.50
N ILE A 364 20.13 -11.32 3.33
CA ILE A 364 18.80 -11.07 2.74
C ILE A 364 18.77 -11.69 1.36
N GLY A 365 17.82 -12.59 1.14
CA GLY A 365 17.62 -13.34 -0.08
C GLY A 365 16.33 -12.92 -0.78
N LEU A 366 16.39 -12.72 -2.09
CA LEU A 366 15.22 -12.54 -2.94
C LEU A 366 15.15 -13.68 -3.96
N GLU A 367 13.93 -14.15 -4.24
CA GLU A 367 13.63 -15.07 -5.34
C GLU A 367 12.66 -14.40 -6.31
N SER A 368 12.88 -14.56 -7.60
CA SER A 368 11.94 -14.16 -8.65
C SER A 368 11.35 -15.35 -9.41
N ALA A 369 10.26 -15.12 -10.15
CA ALA A 369 9.55 -16.18 -10.87
C ALA A 369 10.34 -16.75 -12.08
N ARG A 370 11.34 -16.02 -12.57
CA ARG A 370 12.30 -16.42 -13.62
C ARG A 370 13.72 -15.94 -13.24
N PRO A 371 14.79 -16.43 -13.92
CA PRO A 371 16.16 -16.03 -13.62
C PRO A 371 16.35 -14.51 -13.49
N ILE A 372 17.24 -14.08 -12.59
CA ILE A 372 17.55 -12.68 -12.34
C ILE A 372 18.03 -12.02 -13.64
N SER A 373 17.42 -10.89 -14.00
CA SER A 373 17.77 -10.17 -15.23
C SER A 373 18.75 -9.05 -14.97
N LYS A 374 19.78 -8.92 -15.82
CA LYS A 374 20.72 -7.78 -15.80
C LYS A 374 20.06 -6.43 -16.10
N LYS A 375 18.86 -6.43 -16.70
CA LYS A 375 18.11 -5.22 -17.10
C LYS A 375 17.13 -4.73 -16.03
N VAL A 376 16.92 -5.50 -14.97
CA VAL A 376 16.02 -5.17 -13.88
C VAL A 376 16.85 -4.69 -12.70
N ILE A 377 16.39 -3.64 -12.04
CA ILE A 377 16.96 -3.19 -10.78
C ILE A 377 16.13 -3.83 -9.67
N TYR A 378 16.77 -4.54 -8.75
CA TYR A 378 16.13 -5.15 -7.60
C TYR A 378 16.57 -4.39 -6.35
N HIS A 379 15.62 -3.79 -5.65
CA HIS A 379 15.89 -3.05 -4.43
C HIS A 379 15.62 -3.88 -3.18
N VAL A 380 16.44 -3.68 -2.17
CA VAL A 380 16.18 -4.07 -0.78
C VAL A 380 16.33 -2.82 0.06
N GLU A 381 15.27 -2.42 0.74
CA GLU A 381 15.23 -1.18 1.52
C GLU A 381 14.84 -1.48 2.97
N MET A 382 15.51 -0.82 3.91
CA MET A 382 15.35 -1.04 5.34
C MET A 382 15.31 0.29 6.12
N ARG A 383 14.51 0.31 7.17
CA ARG A 383 14.55 1.31 8.26
C ARG A 383 14.87 0.55 9.55
N LEU A 384 15.97 0.95 10.20
CA LEU A 384 16.48 0.32 11.42
C LEU A 384 16.01 1.16 12.60
N PHE A 385 15.19 0.59 13.47
CA PHE A 385 14.71 1.24 14.69
C PHE A 385 15.52 0.72 15.87
N TYR A 386 16.28 1.61 16.51
CA TYR A 386 17.03 1.30 17.73
C TYR A 386 16.19 1.54 18.99
N LYS A 387 16.65 1.06 20.15
CA LYS A 387 15.93 1.24 21.42
C LYS A 387 15.88 2.71 21.86
N ASP A 388 16.92 3.47 21.52
CA ASP A 388 16.95 4.91 21.79
C ASP A 388 15.92 5.63 20.89
N GLN A 389 15.02 6.38 21.52
CA GLN A 389 13.95 7.06 20.83
C GLN A 389 14.52 8.06 19.81
N ASN A 390 14.00 8.04 18.59
CA ASN A 390 14.47 8.79 17.42
C ASN A 390 15.78 8.32 16.76
N ASP A 391 16.46 7.29 17.28
CA ASP A 391 17.58 6.70 16.55
C ASP A 391 17.05 5.74 15.48
N ILE A 392 16.85 6.30 14.29
CA ILE A 392 16.38 5.57 13.11
C ILE A 392 17.40 5.74 12.02
N LYS A 393 17.90 4.62 11.48
CA LYS A 393 18.84 4.60 10.37
C LYS A 393 18.22 3.96 9.13
N ARG A 394 18.79 4.23 7.96
CA ARG A 394 18.31 3.66 6.69
C ARG A 394 19.40 2.94 5.95
N ILE A 395 19.01 1.87 5.27
CA ILE A 395 19.82 1.17 4.30
C ILE A 395 18.97 1.00 3.04
N ASP A 396 19.46 1.48 1.91
CA ASP A 396 18.78 1.39 0.63
C ASP A 396 19.77 0.78 -0.38
N LEU A 397 19.51 -0.45 -0.82
CA LEU A 397 20.39 -1.23 -1.70
C LEU A 397 19.71 -1.48 -3.05
N GLY A 398 20.51 -1.55 -4.11
CA GLY A 398 20.05 -1.91 -5.45
C GLY A 398 20.98 -2.91 -6.12
N ILE A 399 20.42 -3.90 -6.78
CA ILE A 399 21.15 -4.92 -7.54
C ILE A 399 20.75 -4.77 -9.00
N VAL A 400 21.71 -4.48 -9.86
CA VAL A 400 21.51 -4.38 -11.31
C VAL A 400 22.82 -4.74 -12.01
N ASP A 401 22.73 -5.45 -13.13
CA ASP A 401 23.91 -5.92 -13.86
C ASP A 401 24.92 -6.67 -12.96
N GLU A 402 24.39 -7.54 -12.09
CA GLU A 402 25.17 -8.36 -11.13
C GLU A 402 26.02 -7.55 -10.13
N LYS A 403 25.80 -6.24 -10.06
CA LYS A 403 26.49 -5.32 -9.14
C LYS A 403 25.52 -4.86 -8.05
N LEU A 404 26.05 -4.72 -6.85
CA LEU A 404 25.34 -4.19 -5.70
C LEU A 404 25.74 -2.73 -5.47
N TYR A 405 24.73 -1.88 -5.32
CA TYR A 405 24.85 -0.45 -5.09
C TYR A 405 24.20 -0.10 -3.76
N GLN A 406 24.83 0.81 -3.01
CA GLN A 406 24.25 1.42 -1.82
C GLN A 406 23.88 2.86 -2.14
N TYR A 407 22.65 3.25 -1.81
CA TYR A 407 22.14 4.59 -2.05
C TYR A 407 22.09 5.40 -0.75
N LYS A 408 22.60 6.63 -0.78
CA LYS A 408 22.35 7.63 0.26
C LYS A 408 21.10 8.43 -0.12
N ARG A 409 19.94 8.04 0.39
CA ARG A 409 18.63 8.63 0.04
C ARG A 409 18.05 9.57 1.09
N ALA A 410 18.65 9.59 2.28
CA ALA A 410 18.31 10.52 3.33
C ALA A 410 19.55 10.87 4.19
N GLU A 411 19.45 11.90 5.01
CA GLU A 411 20.47 12.28 5.99
C GLU A 411 20.84 11.13 6.94
N ASN A 412 19.86 10.33 7.35
CA ASN A 412 20.04 9.18 8.22
C ASN A 412 20.34 7.86 7.47
N SER A 413 20.67 7.91 6.18
CA SER A 413 21.21 6.77 5.45
C SER A 413 22.60 6.43 5.96
N LEU A 414 22.80 5.16 6.33
CA LEU A 414 24.13 4.63 6.61
C LEU A 414 24.96 4.60 5.31
N THR A 415 26.27 4.77 5.46
CA THR A 415 27.27 4.48 4.42
C THR A 415 28.04 3.22 4.84
N ASP A 416 28.53 2.45 3.88
CA ASP A 416 29.46 1.32 4.13
C ASP A 416 28.86 0.08 4.83
N VAL A 417 27.63 -0.29 4.47
CA VAL A 417 26.94 -1.46 5.05
C VAL A 417 27.10 -2.74 4.23
N ILE A 418 27.54 -2.63 2.97
CA ILE A 418 27.78 -3.78 2.09
C ILE A 418 28.95 -4.60 2.63
N ALA A 419 28.72 -5.88 2.94
CA ALA A 419 29.77 -6.77 3.45
C ALA A 419 30.51 -7.52 2.33
N ALA A 420 29.82 -7.85 1.24
CA ALA A 420 30.35 -8.65 0.13
C ALA A 420 29.63 -8.34 -1.19
N LYS A 421 30.16 -8.87 -2.30
CA LYS A 421 29.47 -8.87 -3.60
C LYS A 421 28.17 -9.70 -3.51
N PRO A 422 27.12 -9.35 -4.29
CA PRO A 422 25.89 -10.13 -4.28
C PRO A 422 26.15 -11.52 -4.84
N ILE A 423 25.47 -12.53 -4.29
CA ILE A 423 25.54 -13.91 -4.78
C ILE A 423 24.27 -14.15 -5.59
N ILE A 424 24.41 -14.39 -6.89
CA ILE A 424 23.29 -14.60 -7.81
C ILE A 424 23.37 -16.01 -8.38
N ASN A 425 22.26 -16.75 -8.31
CA ASN A 425 22.14 -18.08 -8.88
C ASN A 425 20.74 -18.31 -9.46
N GLY A 426 20.66 -18.40 -10.79
CA GLY A 426 19.40 -18.56 -11.49
C GLY A 426 18.43 -17.43 -11.14
N ASN A 427 17.34 -17.76 -10.45
CA ASN A 427 16.28 -16.84 -10.04
C ASN A 427 16.42 -16.31 -8.60
N LYS A 428 17.58 -16.48 -7.97
CA LYS A 428 17.81 -16.02 -6.60
C LYS A 428 19.00 -15.08 -6.54
N MET A 429 18.93 -14.17 -5.57
CA MET A 429 20.03 -13.31 -5.18
C MET A 429 20.12 -13.20 -3.67
N TRP A 430 21.34 -13.10 -3.16
CA TRP A 430 21.63 -12.84 -1.76
C TRP A 430 22.51 -11.60 -1.61
N VAL A 431 22.21 -10.80 -0.60
CA VAL A 431 23.04 -9.68 -0.15
C VAL A 431 23.45 -9.89 1.30
N GLU A 432 24.69 -9.49 1.60
CA GLU A 432 25.28 -9.55 2.93
C GLU A 432 25.43 -8.12 3.47
N VAL A 433 24.80 -7.85 4.61
CA VAL A 433 24.69 -6.49 5.18
C VAL A 433 25.22 -6.46 6.61
N LYS A 434 26.08 -5.48 6.91
CA LYS A 434 26.50 -5.15 8.27
C LYS A 434 25.44 -4.27 8.92
N ILE A 435 24.86 -4.74 10.01
CA ILE A 435 23.92 -3.96 10.81
C ILE A 435 24.69 -3.40 12.03
N PRO A 436 24.84 -2.08 12.16
CA PRO A 436 25.55 -1.52 13.31
C PRO A 436 24.72 -1.71 14.58
N GLN A 437 25.40 -1.98 15.69
CA GLN A 437 24.80 -2.04 17.04
C GLN A 437 23.57 -2.95 17.15
N VAL A 438 23.62 -4.18 16.59
CA VAL A 438 22.49 -5.13 16.59
C VAL A 438 21.89 -5.36 17.99
N ASN A 439 22.70 -5.38 19.05
CA ASN A 439 22.21 -5.55 20.42
C ASN A 439 21.28 -4.40 20.89
N ASN A 440 21.38 -3.23 20.26
CA ASN A 440 20.53 -2.07 20.49
C ASN A 440 19.39 -1.95 19.47
N LEU A 441 19.35 -2.82 18.46
CA LEU A 441 18.32 -2.82 17.43
C LEU A 441 17.02 -3.40 17.99
N ARG A 442 15.91 -2.68 17.82
CA ARG A 442 14.58 -3.13 18.22
C ARG A 442 13.86 -3.81 17.06
N TYR A 443 13.82 -3.15 15.91
CA TYR A 443 13.19 -3.69 14.72
C TYR A 443 13.91 -3.30 13.44
N ILE A 444 13.77 -4.15 12.42
CA ILE A 444 14.06 -3.84 11.03
C ILE A 444 12.72 -3.75 10.31
N PHE A 445 12.39 -2.59 9.76
CA PHE A 445 11.26 -2.45 8.84
C PHE A 445 11.79 -2.55 7.41
N MET A 446 11.44 -3.60 6.68
CA MET A 446 12.09 -3.95 5.41
C MET A 446 11.07 -4.32 4.33
N GLY A 447 11.38 -3.96 3.09
CA GLY A 447 10.69 -4.41 1.89
C GLY A 447 11.65 -4.54 0.72
N ALA A 448 11.14 -5.02 -0.41
CA ALA A 448 11.89 -5.13 -1.66
C ALA A 448 11.02 -4.74 -2.84
N ASP A 449 11.63 -4.27 -3.93
CA ASP A 449 10.92 -4.00 -5.17
C ASP A 449 11.78 -4.28 -6.40
N SER A 450 11.12 -4.34 -7.56
CA SER A 450 11.79 -4.47 -8.85
C SER A 450 11.36 -3.35 -9.80
N ILE A 451 12.36 -2.72 -10.41
CA ILE A 451 12.17 -1.63 -11.37
C ILE A 451 12.69 -2.06 -12.74
N TYR A 452 11.86 -1.91 -13.76
CA TYR A 452 12.24 -2.06 -15.17
C TYR A 452 11.78 -0.85 -15.96
N ARG A 453 12.70 -0.22 -16.72
CA ARG A 453 12.44 1.00 -17.51
C ARG A 453 11.77 2.11 -16.67
N ASN A 454 12.29 2.36 -15.47
CA ASN A 454 11.79 3.33 -14.49
C ASN A 454 10.34 3.08 -14.02
N ARG A 455 9.79 1.88 -14.24
CA ARG A 455 8.47 1.48 -13.74
C ARG A 455 8.64 0.44 -12.64
N LEU A 456 7.90 0.62 -11.56
CA LEU A 456 7.71 -0.42 -10.55
C LEU A 456 6.99 -1.58 -11.21
N ILE A 457 7.62 -2.76 -11.23
CA ILE A 457 7.04 -3.97 -11.80
C ILE A 457 6.41 -4.80 -10.70
N ASP A 458 7.14 -5.05 -9.62
CA ASP A 458 6.67 -5.85 -8.51
C ASP A 458 7.26 -5.39 -7.17
N LYS A 459 6.67 -5.86 -6.07
CA LYS A 459 7.12 -5.56 -4.71
C LYS A 459 6.96 -6.77 -3.79
N ILE A 460 7.86 -6.86 -2.83
CA ILE A 460 7.61 -7.58 -1.59
C ILE A 460 7.12 -6.55 -0.56
N PRO A 461 5.89 -6.71 -0.02
CA PRO A 461 5.31 -5.82 0.97
C PRO A 461 6.24 -5.62 2.16
N TRP A 462 6.26 -4.38 2.67
CA TRP A 462 7.09 -4.06 3.81
C TRP A 462 6.55 -4.74 5.08
N ASN A 463 7.42 -5.40 5.83
CA ASN A 463 7.08 -6.04 7.10
C ASN A 463 8.05 -5.60 8.20
N MET A 464 7.60 -5.74 9.45
CA MET A 464 8.43 -5.50 10.61
C MET A 464 9.12 -6.81 10.99
N TYR A 465 10.42 -6.74 11.23
CA TYR A 465 11.25 -7.89 11.55
C TYR A 465 12.02 -7.65 12.85
N LYS A 466 12.34 -8.72 13.58
CA LYS A 466 13.29 -8.74 14.70
C LYS A 466 14.34 -9.81 14.47
N ILE A 467 15.59 -9.58 14.87
CA ILE A 467 16.64 -10.60 14.79
C ILE A 467 16.60 -11.41 16.09
N GLY A 468 16.42 -12.72 15.98
CA GLY A 468 16.25 -13.60 17.13
C GLY A 468 14.91 -13.42 17.83
N GLU A 469 14.67 -14.22 18.87
CA GLU A 469 13.48 -14.11 19.72
C GLU A 469 13.52 -12.90 20.66
#